data_AF-A0AAN8KMN8-F1
#
_entry.id   AF-A0AAN8KMN8-F1
#
_cell.length_a   1.000
_cell.length_b   1.000
_cell.length_c   1.000
_cell.angle_alpha   90.00
_cell.angle_beta   90.00
_cell.angle_gamma   90.00
#
_symmetry.space_group_name_H-M   'P 1'
#
loop_
_entity.id
_entity.type
_entity.pdbx_description
1 polymer ?
#
loop_
_entity_poly.entity_id
_entity_poly.type
_entity_poly.pdbx_seq_one_letter_code
_entity_poly.pdbx_strand_id
1 'polypeptide(L)'
;MLYADDSQLYIVSEKLQDDIGSLEACTDEVRDWMKSHLLILNEDKTELVHFTSVLKSDAVKLDSLRVVSCDITPSQSVRNLGVMFDDDCLMTSQVNVISKSAYFALFRISKIRNLLDRALTEKLIHAFASSK
;
A
#
# COMPACT_ATOMS: atom_id res chain seq x y z
N MET A 1 1.56 -9.45 8.78
CA MET A 1 2.54 -9.90 7.77
C MET A 1 3.82 -9.11 7.98
N LEU A 2 4.98 -9.73 7.73
CA LEU A 2 6.29 -9.10 7.91
C LEU A 2 7.12 -9.37 6.65
N TYR A 3 7.75 -8.34 6.12
CA TYR A 3 8.68 -8.43 5.00
C TYR A 3 9.82 -7.43 5.21
N ALA A 4 11.04 -7.90 5.43
CA ALA A 4 12.16 -7.04 5.84
C ALA A 4 11.76 -6.16 7.05
N ASP A 5 11.86 -4.83 6.93
CA ASP A 5 11.41 -3.85 7.93
C ASP A 5 9.91 -3.49 7.80
N ASP A 6 9.27 -3.79 6.67
CA ASP A 6 7.85 -3.53 6.46
C ASP A 6 6.98 -4.51 7.27
N SER A 7 6.13 -3.94 8.13
CA SER A 7 5.20 -4.68 8.98
C SER A 7 3.77 -4.28 8.68
N GLN A 8 2.86 -5.26 8.54
CA GLN A 8 1.44 -5.02 8.32
C GLN A 8 0.59 -5.73 9.38
N LEU A 9 -0.27 -4.98 10.04
CA LEU A 9 -1.26 -5.47 10.99
C LEU A 9 -2.65 -5.38 10.35
N TYR A 10 -3.43 -6.45 10.45
CA TYR A 10 -4.79 -6.49 9.92
C TYR A 10 -5.75 -6.89 11.02
N ILE A 11 -6.88 -6.21 11.07
CA ILE A 11 -8.02 -6.57 11.91
C ILE A 11 -9.25 -6.66 11.04
N VAL A 12 -10.07 -7.69 11.28
CA VAL A 12 -11.40 -7.81 10.71
C VAL A 12 -12.37 -7.60 11.85
N SER A 13 -13.22 -6.58 11.73
CA SER A 13 -14.15 -6.18 12.78
C SER A 13 -15.57 -6.10 12.23
N GLU A 14 -16.53 -6.63 12.98
CA GLU A 14 -17.96 -6.42 12.71
C GLU A 14 -18.46 -5.10 13.33
N LYS A 15 -17.87 -4.71 14.47
CA LYS A 15 -18.20 -3.50 15.22
C LYS A 15 -16.91 -2.78 15.56
N LEU A 16 -16.49 -1.92 14.65
CA LEU A 16 -15.21 -1.21 14.73
C LEU A 16 -14.99 -0.52 16.08
N GLN A 17 -16.04 0.07 16.68
CA GLN A 17 -15.96 0.75 17.97
C GLN A 17 -15.54 -0.17 19.13
N ASP A 18 -15.91 -1.45 19.09
CA ASP A 18 -15.57 -2.42 20.13
C ASP A 18 -14.10 -2.89 20.01
N ASP A 19 -13.56 -2.86 18.78
CA ASP A 19 -12.25 -3.45 18.47
C ASP A 19 -11.12 -2.42 18.34
N ILE A 20 -11.41 -1.14 18.10
CA ILE A 20 -10.38 -0.07 17.98
C ILE A 20 -9.45 -0.05 19.19
N GLY A 21 -10.00 -0.09 20.41
CA GLY A 21 -9.16 -0.02 21.62
C GLY A 21 -8.19 -1.18 21.75
N SER A 22 -8.60 -2.37 21.30
CA SER A 22 -7.72 -3.56 21.26
C SER A 22 -6.64 -3.42 20.19
N LEU A 23 -6.95 -2.82 19.04
CA LEU A 23 -5.98 -2.53 17.99
C LEU A 23 -4.93 -1.52 18.46
N GLU A 24 -5.34 -0.43 19.11
CA GLU A 24 -4.42 0.57 19.68
C GLU A 24 -3.49 -0.08 20.72
N ALA A 25 -4.04 -0.85 21.66
CA ALA A 25 -3.26 -1.58 22.65
C ALA A 25 -2.24 -2.53 22.01
N CYS A 26 -2.65 -3.27 20.97
CA CYS A 26 -1.74 -4.14 20.21
C CYS A 26 -0.60 -3.37 19.55
N THR A 27 -0.88 -2.20 18.95
CA THR A 27 0.18 -1.37 18.36
C THR A 27 1.17 -0.84 19.39
N ASP A 28 0.72 -0.53 20.60
CA ASP A 28 1.58 -0.12 21.71
C ASP A 28 2.46 -1.26 22.22
N GLU A 29 1.93 -2.48 22.32
CA GLU A 29 2.71 -3.67 22.67
C GLU A 29 3.80 -3.97 21.64
N VAL A 30 3.47 -3.89 20.35
CA VAL A 30 4.45 -4.06 19.26
C VAL A 30 5.55 -3.02 19.35
N ARG A 31 5.19 -1.76 19.58
CA ARG A 31 6.16 -0.66 19.77
C ARG A 31 7.08 -0.94 20.96
N ASP A 32 6.54 -1.33 22.10
CA ASP A 32 7.34 -1.56 23.31
C ASP A 32 8.27 -2.75 23.14
N TRP A 33 7.81 -3.80 22.48
CA TRP A 33 8.66 -4.89 22.03
C TRP A 33 9.79 -4.38 21.12
N MET A 34 9.49 -3.59 20.08
CA MET A 34 10.52 -3.02 19.20
C MET A 34 11.54 -2.18 19.97
N LYS A 35 11.08 -1.30 20.88
CA LYS A 35 11.96 -0.44 21.70
C LYS A 35 12.88 -1.26 22.60
N SER A 36 12.36 -2.31 23.26
CA SER A 36 13.19 -3.22 24.08
C SER A 36 14.25 -3.97 23.28
N HIS A 37 14.08 -4.06 21.96
CA HIS A 37 15.03 -4.67 21.03
C HIS A 37 15.83 -3.63 20.22
N LEU A 38 15.89 -2.37 20.69
CA LEU A 38 16.64 -1.28 20.06
C LEU A 38 16.15 -0.91 18.64
N LEU A 39 14.87 -1.14 18.37
CA LEU A 39 14.19 -0.77 17.12
C LEU A 39 13.22 0.39 17.36
N ILE A 40 12.96 1.16 16.30
CA ILE A 40 12.03 2.29 16.30
C ILE A 40 10.93 2.00 15.28
N LEU A 41 9.67 2.09 15.70
CA LEU A 41 8.53 2.11 14.79
C LEU A 41 8.49 3.48 14.09
N ASN A 42 8.52 3.49 12.76
CA ASN A 42 8.57 4.71 11.99
C ASN A 42 7.17 5.28 11.78
N GLU A 43 6.78 6.22 12.64
CA GLU A 43 5.48 6.89 12.62
C GLU A 43 5.24 7.62 11.29
N ASP A 44 6.25 8.29 10.73
CA ASP A 44 6.15 9.03 9.44
C ASP A 44 5.83 8.12 8.25
N LYS A 45 6.16 6.83 8.34
CA LYS A 45 5.91 5.83 7.30
C LYS A 45 4.70 4.92 7.60
N THR A 46 4.07 5.08 8.75
CA THR A 46 2.95 4.22 9.14
C THR A 46 1.68 4.72 8.45
N GLU A 47 1.12 3.91 7.56
CA GLU A 47 -0.11 4.22 6.84
C GLU A 47 -1.29 3.40 7.39
N LEU A 48 -2.47 4.00 7.41
CA LEU A 48 -3.72 3.36 7.79
C LEU A 48 -4.67 3.35 6.60
N VAL A 49 -5.33 2.22 6.36
CA VAL A 49 -6.44 2.10 5.41
C VAL A 49 -7.58 1.37 6.07
N HIS A 50 -8.79 1.87 5.86
CA HIS A 50 -10.01 1.24 6.37
C HIS A 50 -10.84 0.73 5.20
N PHE A 51 -10.81 -0.58 5.00
CA PHE A 51 -11.57 -1.22 3.93
C PHE A 51 -13.03 -1.38 4.36
N THR A 52 -13.94 -0.79 3.58
CA THR A 52 -15.38 -0.97 3.77
C THR A 52 -16.02 -1.37 2.46
N SER A 53 -17.08 -2.18 2.53
CA SER A 53 -17.85 -2.49 1.34
C SER A 53 -18.57 -1.23 0.86
N VAL A 54 -18.36 -0.86 -0.40
CA VAL A 54 -19.13 0.21 -1.08
C VAL A 54 -20.65 0.00 -1.03
N LEU A 55 -21.10 -1.24 -0.79
CA LEU A 55 -22.53 -1.57 -0.65
C LEU A 55 -23.09 -1.23 0.73
N LYS A 56 -22.23 -0.93 1.72
CA LYS A 56 -22.63 -0.51 3.07
C LYS A 56 -22.43 1.00 3.18
N SER A 57 -23.37 1.78 2.63
CA SER A 57 -23.37 3.25 2.68
C SER A 57 -23.32 3.81 4.10
N ASP A 58 -23.84 3.06 5.07
CA ASP A 58 -23.93 3.45 6.48
C ASP A 58 -22.80 2.87 7.33
N ALA A 59 -21.75 2.31 6.70
CA ALA A 59 -20.60 1.79 7.42
C ALA A 59 -19.93 2.91 8.23
N VAL A 60 -19.73 2.67 9.52
CA VAL A 60 -19.00 3.58 10.42
C VAL A 60 -17.60 3.76 9.84
N LYS A 61 -17.25 5.00 9.49
CA LYS A 61 -15.89 5.33 9.07
C LYS A 61 -15.00 5.44 10.29
N LEU A 62 -13.78 4.92 10.17
CA LEU A 62 -12.73 5.19 11.13
C LEU A 62 -12.27 6.64 10.91
N ASP A 63 -12.34 7.49 11.94
CA ASP A 63 -11.85 8.87 11.83
C ASP A 63 -10.33 8.91 11.97
N SER A 64 -9.80 8.24 12.99
CA SER A 64 -8.38 8.09 13.25
C SER A 64 -8.11 6.85 14.10
N LEU A 65 -6.89 6.37 14.05
CA LEU A 65 -6.35 5.36 14.95
C LEU A 65 -5.14 5.95 15.65
N ARG A 66 -5.09 5.87 16.97
CA ARG A 66 -3.89 6.27 17.69
C ARG A 66 -2.84 5.16 17.59
N VAL A 67 -1.71 5.47 16.97
CA VAL A 67 -0.56 4.58 16.90
C VAL A 67 0.58 5.28 17.62
N VAL A 68 1.02 4.69 18.74
CA VAL A 68 2.05 5.27 19.60
C VAL A 68 1.62 6.60 20.24
N SER A 69 2.07 7.73 19.69
CA SER A 69 1.80 9.08 20.16
C SER A 69 1.15 9.97 19.10
N CYS A 70 0.84 9.41 17.94
CA CYS A 70 0.28 10.13 16.81
C CYS A 70 -1.05 9.50 16.38
N ASP A 71 -2.01 10.37 16.08
CA ASP A 71 -3.26 9.95 15.46
C ASP A 71 -3.05 9.83 13.96
N ILE A 72 -3.26 8.63 13.42
CA ILE A 72 -3.16 8.36 11.99
C ILE A 72 -4.57 8.32 11.42
N THR A 73 -4.85 9.17 10.44
CA THR A 73 -6.12 9.17 9.71
C THR A 73 -6.07 8.17 8.56
N PRO A 74 -7.17 7.44 8.26
CA PRO A 74 -7.18 6.54 7.11
C PRO A 74 -6.94 7.27 5.79
N SER A 75 -6.09 6.70 4.94
CA SER A 75 -5.90 7.14 3.56
C SER A 75 -6.84 6.39 2.62
N GLN A 76 -7.23 7.04 1.52
CA GLN A 76 -7.99 6.44 0.42
C GLN A 76 -7.14 5.45 -0.39
N SER A 77 -5.81 5.58 -0.35
CA SER A 77 -4.90 4.68 -1.02
C SER A 77 -3.61 4.53 -0.22
N VAL A 78 -3.15 3.30 -0.02
CA VAL A 78 -1.92 2.97 0.72
C VAL A 78 -1.03 2.05 -0.08
N ARG A 79 0.28 2.07 0.18
CA ARG A 79 1.23 1.18 -0.50
C ARG A 79 1.59 0.00 0.39
N ASN A 80 1.37 -1.21 -0.11
CA ASN A 80 1.76 -2.44 0.54
C ASN A 80 2.67 -3.25 -0.37
N LEU A 81 3.95 -3.36 -0.01
CA LEU A 81 4.99 -4.09 -0.75
C LEU A 81 5.05 -3.75 -2.25
N GLY A 82 4.84 -2.48 -2.58
CA GLY A 82 4.86 -1.97 -3.96
C GLY A 82 3.52 -2.04 -4.70
N VAL A 83 2.47 -2.58 -4.08
CA VAL A 83 1.10 -2.59 -4.61
C VAL A 83 0.29 -1.49 -3.93
N MET A 84 -0.42 -0.68 -4.71
CA MET A 84 -1.38 0.29 -4.18
C MET A 84 -2.71 -0.40 -3.87
N PHE A 85 -3.24 -0.16 -2.67
CA PHE A 85 -4.56 -0.61 -2.26
C PHE A 85 -5.46 0.59 -2.05
N ASP A 86 -6.61 0.58 -2.70
CA ASP A 86 -7.67 1.58 -2.51
C ASP A 86 -8.62 1.13 -1.40
N ASP A 87 -9.18 2.07 -0.65
CA ASP A 87 -10.12 1.82 0.45
C ASP A 87 -11.41 1.09 0.01
N ASP A 88 -11.76 1.23 -1.26
CA ASP A 88 -12.86 0.55 -1.94
C ASP A 88 -12.49 -0.80 -2.59
N CYS A 89 -11.21 -1.19 -2.51
CA CYS A 89 -10.65 -2.38 -3.14
C CYS A 89 -10.84 -2.49 -4.67
N LEU A 90 -11.08 -1.37 -5.39
CA LEU A 90 -11.27 -1.38 -6.85
C LEU A 90 -9.96 -1.43 -7.64
N MET A 91 -8.80 -1.30 -6.99
CA MET A 91 -7.46 -1.31 -7.60
C MET A 91 -7.22 -0.21 -8.64
N THR A 92 -8.05 0.84 -8.63
CA THR A 92 -7.98 1.97 -9.56
C THR A 92 -6.62 2.67 -9.47
N SER A 93 -6.11 2.93 -8.26
CA SER A 93 -4.81 3.57 -8.08
C SER A 93 -3.67 2.69 -8.58
N GLN A 94 -3.74 1.38 -8.34
CA GLN A 94 -2.74 0.44 -8.82
C GLN A 94 -2.70 0.39 -10.34
N VAL A 95 -3.86 0.29 -10.99
CA VAL A 95 -3.97 0.31 -12.45
C VAL A 95 -3.39 1.60 -13.02
N ASN A 96 -3.68 2.75 -12.41
CA ASN A 96 -3.13 4.04 -12.83
C ASN A 96 -1.61 4.10 -12.70
N VAL A 97 -1.05 3.62 -11.58
CA VAL A 97 0.40 3.57 -11.35
C VAL A 97 1.10 2.66 -12.35
N ILE A 98 0.58 1.45 -12.57
CA ILE A 98 1.12 0.49 -13.54
C ILE A 98 1.04 1.09 -14.95
N SER A 99 -0.11 1.61 -15.35
CA SER A 99 -0.33 2.16 -16.69
C SER A 99 0.60 3.34 -16.97
N LYS A 100 0.77 4.24 -16.00
CA LYS A 100 1.72 5.37 -16.09
C LYS A 100 3.15 4.88 -16.23
N SER A 101 3.56 3.90 -15.41
CA SER A 101 4.90 3.32 -15.49
C SER A 101 5.14 2.62 -16.83
N ALA A 102 4.13 1.91 -17.36
CA ALA A 102 4.23 1.20 -18.62
C ALA A 102 4.31 2.16 -19.81
N TYR A 103 3.47 3.18 -19.84
CA TYR A 103 3.54 4.24 -20.83
C TYR A 103 4.92 4.93 -20.83
N PHE A 104 5.44 5.26 -19.63
CA PHE A 104 6.77 5.88 -19.52
C PHE A 104 7.89 4.96 -20.03
N ALA A 105 7.82 3.66 -19.76
CA ALA A 105 8.80 2.71 -20.28
C ALA A 105 8.73 2.61 -21.82
N LEU A 106 7.53 2.52 -22.40
CA LEU A 106 7.33 2.52 -23.85
C LEU A 106 7.82 3.82 -24.49
N PHE A 107 7.58 4.96 -23.85
CA PHE A 107 8.12 6.25 -24.28
C PHE A 107 9.65 6.25 -24.28
N ARG A 108 10.32 5.67 -23.28
CA ARG A 108 11.78 5.55 -23.27
C ARG A 108 12.29 4.64 -24.39
N ILE A 109 11.59 3.54 -24.67
CA ILE A 109 11.91 2.65 -25.79
C ILE A 109 11.77 3.40 -27.12
N SER A 110 10.73 4.21 -27.29
CA SER A 110 10.54 5.00 -28.52
C SER A 110 11.67 6.02 -28.74
N LYS A 111 12.24 6.58 -27.67
CA LYS A 111 13.38 7.52 -27.75
C LYS A 111 14.67 6.88 -28.27
N ILE A 112 14.88 5.59 -28.01
CA ILE A 112 16.05 4.84 -28.50
C ILE A 112 15.73 4.02 -29.75
N ARG A 113 14.52 4.12 -30.30
CA ARG A 113 14.03 3.28 -31.39
C ARG A 113 14.91 3.36 -32.64
N ASN A 114 15.48 4.52 -32.93
CA ASN A 114 16.40 4.73 -34.05
C ASN A 114 17.74 3.98 -33.90
N LEU A 115 18.09 3.55 -32.69
CA LEU A 115 19.31 2.78 -32.39
C LEU A 115 19.08 1.26 -32.41
N LEU A 116 17.83 0.80 -32.58
CA LEU A 116 17.44 -0.60 -32.49
C LEU A 116 16.93 -1.12 -33.83
N ASP A 117 17.31 -2.33 -34.19
CA ASP A 117 16.63 -3.06 -35.26
C ASP A 117 15.23 -3.52 -34.80
N ARG A 118 14.45 -4.01 -35.75
CA ARG A 118 13.08 -4.47 -35.49
C ARG A 118 13.05 -5.66 -34.52
N ALA A 119 13.93 -6.64 -34.69
CA ALA A 119 13.94 -7.86 -33.90
C ALA A 119 14.31 -7.60 -32.42
N LEU A 120 15.29 -6.72 -32.18
CA LEU A 120 15.67 -6.26 -30.85
C LEU A 120 14.57 -5.44 -30.19
N THR A 121 13.90 -4.57 -30.95
CA THR A 121 12.76 -3.81 -30.45
C THR A 121 11.62 -4.73 -30.02
N GLU A 122 11.29 -5.74 -30.83
CA GLU A 122 10.26 -6.74 -30.51
C GLU A 122 10.63 -7.51 -29.23
N LYS A 123 11.86 -8.02 -29.12
CA LYS A 123 12.33 -8.70 -27.90
C LYS A 123 12.24 -7.80 -26.66
N LEU A 124 12.61 -6.53 -26.79
CA LEU A 124 12.56 -5.58 -25.68
C LEU A 124 11.12 -5.31 -25.22
N ILE A 125 10.18 -5.15 -26.16
CA ILE A 125 8.76 -4.96 -25.84
C ILE A 125 8.19 -6.22 -25.19
N HIS A 126 8.49 -7.41 -25.71
CA HIS A 126 8.03 -8.67 -25.12
C HIS A 126 8.60 -8.87 -23.71
N ALA A 127 9.91 -8.67 -23.52
CA ALA A 127 10.53 -8.76 -22.20
C ALA A 127 9.94 -7.74 -21.21
N PHE A 128 9.67 -6.52 -21.67
CA PHE A 128 9.02 -5.50 -20.86
C PHE A 128 7.60 -5.89 -20.45
N ALA A 129 6.78 -6.36 -21.40
CA ALA A 129 5.40 -6.76 -21.13
C ALA A 129 5.30 -7.98 -20.19
N SER A 130 6.25 -8.91 -20.25
CA SER A 130 6.25 -10.12 -19.40
C SER A 130 6.87 -9.93 -18.01
N SER A 131 7.61 -8.85 -17.76
CA SER A 131 8.30 -8.60 -16.47
C SER A 131 7.55 -7.61 -15.57
N LYS A 132 6.41 -7.11 -16.02
CA LYS A 132 5.59 -6.11 -15.33
C LYS A 132 4.34 -6.70 -14.71
#